data_AF-A0A2P2K7S1-F1
#
_entry.id   AF-A0A2P2K7S1-F1
#
_cell.length_a   1.000
_cell.length_b   1.000
_cell.length_c   1.000
_cell.angle_alpha   90.00
_cell.angle_beta   90.00
_cell.angle_gamma   90.00
#
_symmetry.space_group_name_H-M   'P 1'
#
loop_
_entity.id
_entity.type
_entity.pdbx_description
1 polymer ?
#
loop_
_entity_poly.entity_id
_entity_poly.type
_entity_poly.pdbx_seq_one_letter_code
_entity_poly.pdbx_strand_id
1 'polypeptide(L)'
;MGEDQMEIRSICNSLGIRLIAYSPLGLGMLTGKYTSSSLPLGLRALLFRKILPGLEPLLSSLREIAQKRRKTLPQVAINWCICKGTVPIPGVKTVKQAEENLGALGWRLSSDELLQLEYTASESPQKMIQNIFQTR
;
A
#
# COMPACT_ATOMS: atom_id res chain seq x y z
N MET A 1 6.77 -2.65 6.76
CA MET A 1 7.35 -1.41 7.32
C MET A 1 8.82 -1.68 7.53
N GLY A 2 9.71 -0.79 7.12
CA GLY A 2 11.14 -0.92 7.42
C GLY A 2 11.44 -0.68 8.90
N GLU A 3 12.67 -1.00 9.33
CA GLU A 3 13.13 -0.83 10.72
C GLU A 3 12.95 0.61 11.22
N ASP A 4 13.45 1.59 10.46
CA ASP A 4 13.31 3.02 10.79
C ASP A 4 11.84 3.45 11.02
N GLN A 5 10.94 2.90 10.20
CA GLN A 5 9.51 3.20 10.32
C GLN A 5 8.91 2.58 11.59
N MET A 6 9.41 1.42 12.01
CA MET A 6 8.98 0.78 13.26
C MET A 6 9.49 1.54 14.48
N GLU A 7 10.72 2.06 14.43
CA GLU A 7 11.27 2.91 15.48
C GLU A 7 10.45 4.20 15.65
N ILE A 8 10.21 4.94 14.55
CA ILE A 8 9.37 6.14 14.56
C ILE A 8 7.99 5.83 15.13
N ARG A 9 7.39 4.70 14.74
CA ARG A 9 6.09 4.28 15.28
C ARG A 9 6.14 4.01 16.78
N SER A 10 7.19 3.36 17.28
CA SER A 10 7.36 3.10 18.71
C SER A 10 7.40 4.41 19.51
N ILE A 11 8.17 5.38 19.03
CA ILE A 11 8.27 6.73 19.61
C ILE A 11 6.92 7.45 19.55
N CYS A 12 6.24 7.43 18.40
CA CYS A 12 4.92 8.04 18.29
C CYS A 12 3.92 7.42 19.28
N ASN A 13 3.92 6.09 19.42
CA ASN A 13 3.04 5.41 20.38
C ASN A 13 3.35 5.79 21.83
N SER A 14 4.62 5.87 22.23
CA SER A 14 5.00 6.25 23.61
C SER A 14 4.63 7.71 23.93
N LEU A 15 4.54 8.57 22.92
CA LEU A 15 4.13 9.96 23.03
C LEU A 15 2.62 10.20 22.81
N GLY A 16 1.83 9.15 22.56
CA GLY A 16 0.40 9.30 22.23
C GLY A 16 0.14 9.97 20.87
N ILE A 17 1.13 10.00 19.98
CA ILE A 17 1.04 10.59 18.64
C ILE A 17 0.53 9.55 17.65
N ARG A 18 -0.48 9.91 16.85
CA ARG A 18 -1.02 9.03 15.83
C ARG A 18 -0.29 9.21 14.49
N LEU A 19 0.20 8.11 13.93
CA LEU A 19 0.80 8.10 12.59
C LEU A 19 -0.27 8.05 11.50
N ILE A 20 -0.11 8.93 10.51
CA ILE A 20 -0.91 8.96 9.29
C ILE A 20 -0.09 8.35 8.15
N ALA A 21 -0.60 7.30 7.50
CA ALA A 21 0.06 6.67 6.36
C ALA A 21 -0.32 7.39 5.06
N TYR A 22 0.62 8.18 4.54
CA TYR A 22 0.51 8.84 3.23
C TYR A 22 0.70 7.86 2.08
N SER A 23 -0.06 8.05 0.99
CA SER A 23 -0.01 7.23 -0.22
C SER A 23 -0.13 5.72 0.02
N PRO A 24 -1.14 5.24 0.79
CA PRO A 24 -1.29 3.82 1.13
C PRO A 24 -1.49 2.90 -0.09
N LEU A 25 -1.82 3.47 -1.26
CA LEU A 25 -2.00 2.74 -2.52
C LEU A 25 -0.81 2.90 -3.50
N GLY A 26 0.30 3.52 -3.08
CA GLY A 26 1.50 3.68 -3.90
C GLY A 26 1.23 4.39 -5.23
N LEU A 27 0.64 5.59 -5.19
CA LEU A 27 0.18 6.34 -6.38
C LEU A 27 -0.89 5.60 -7.22
N GLY A 28 -1.49 4.55 -6.66
CA GLY A 28 -2.46 3.68 -7.29
C GLY A 28 -1.87 2.42 -7.93
N MET A 29 -0.55 2.18 -7.84
CA MET A 29 0.06 0.93 -8.32
C MET A 29 -0.55 -0.29 -7.64
N LEU A 30 -0.84 -0.19 -6.33
CA LEU A 30 -1.40 -1.30 -5.55
C LEU A 30 -2.90 -1.56 -5.79
N THR A 31 -3.51 -0.85 -6.74
CA THR A 31 -4.92 -1.09 -7.11
C THR A 31 -5.09 -2.20 -8.14
N GLY A 32 -4.00 -2.64 -8.78
CA GLY A 32 -4.02 -3.63 -9.87
C GLY A 32 -4.52 -3.09 -11.21
N LYS A 33 -4.99 -1.84 -11.30
CA LYS A 33 -5.49 -1.26 -12.56
C LYS A 33 -4.40 -0.93 -13.58
N TYR A 34 -3.16 -0.81 -13.12
CA TYR A 34 -2.02 -0.49 -13.98
C TYR A 34 -1.17 -1.73 -14.20
N THR A 35 -0.77 -1.92 -15.44
CA THR A 35 0.07 -3.04 -15.91
C THR A 35 1.13 -2.50 -16.86
N SER A 36 2.05 -3.35 -17.31
CA SER A 36 3.01 -2.98 -18.36
C SER A 36 2.34 -2.50 -19.66
N SER A 37 1.10 -2.94 -19.92
CA SER A 37 0.29 -2.54 -21.08
C SER A 37 -0.71 -1.40 -20.79
N SER A 38 -0.94 -1.07 -19.52
CA SER A 38 -1.90 -0.04 -19.08
C SER A 38 -1.26 0.88 -18.06
N LEU A 39 -0.59 1.92 -18.54
CA LEU A 39 0.14 2.89 -17.72
C LEU A 39 -0.67 4.19 -17.55
N PRO A 40 -0.44 4.95 -16.46
CA PRO A 40 -1.03 6.28 -16.34
C PRO A 40 -0.45 7.24 -17.40
N LEU A 41 -1.21 8.27 -17.75
CA LEU A 41 -0.75 9.34 -18.64
C LEU A 41 0.29 10.27 -17.96
N GLY A 42 1.12 10.90 -18.79
CA GLY A 42 2.09 11.93 -18.40
C GLY A 42 3.35 11.37 -17.74
N LEU A 43 4.07 12.23 -17.00
CA LEU A 43 5.37 11.91 -16.40
C LEU A 43 5.35 10.71 -15.45
N ARG A 44 4.19 10.41 -14.85
CA ARG A 44 4.01 9.23 -13.99
C ARG A 44 4.24 7.91 -14.74
N ALA A 45 4.03 7.86 -16.06
CA ALA A 45 4.29 6.66 -16.85
C ALA A 45 5.74 6.18 -16.73
N LEU A 46 6.70 7.12 -16.70
CA LEU A 46 8.13 6.81 -16.60
C LEU A 46 8.47 6.14 -15.28
N LEU A 47 7.88 6.61 -14.18
CA LEU A 47 8.02 6.01 -12.85
C LEU A 47 7.41 4.60 -12.82
N PHE A 48 6.21 4.46 -13.39
CA PHE A 48 5.47 3.20 -13.38
C PHE A 48 6.19 2.11 -14.20
N ARG A 49 6.81 2.46 -15.34
CA ARG A 49 7.63 1.53 -16.13
C ARG A 49 8.82 0.95 -15.36
N LYS A 50 9.40 1.73 -14.44
CA LYS A 50 10.55 1.30 -13.64
C LYS A 50 10.13 0.43 -12.45
N ILE A 51 9.00 0.74 -11.80
CA ILE A 51 8.61 0.12 -10.53
C ILE A 51 7.65 -1.07 -10.74
N LEU A 52 6.66 -0.96 -11.63
CA LEU A 52 5.61 -1.99 -11.77
C LEU A 52 6.14 -3.40 -12.04
N PRO A 53 7.16 -3.62 -12.91
CA PRO A 53 7.67 -4.97 -13.15
C PRO A 53 8.18 -5.67 -11.88
N GLY A 54 8.78 -4.91 -10.95
CA GLY A 54 9.26 -5.42 -9.67
C GLY A 54 8.17 -5.65 -8.63
N LEU A 55 6.96 -5.11 -8.83
CA LEU A 55 5.84 -5.24 -7.88
C LEU A 55 4.97 -6.47 -8.10
N GLU A 56 5.19 -7.25 -9.17
CA GLU A 56 4.33 -8.38 -9.51
C GLU A 56 4.19 -9.42 -8.37
N PRO A 57 5.26 -9.79 -7.63
CA PRO A 57 5.11 -10.70 -6.48
C PRO A 57 4.15 -10.15 -5.42
N LEU A 58 4.26 -8.86 -5.08
CA LEU A 58 3.37 -8.20 -4.12
C LEU A 58 1.94 -8.08 -4.65
N LEU A 59 1.76 -7.72 -5.92
CA LEU A 59 0.45 -7.65 -6.56
C LEU A 59 -0.24 -9.02 -6.62
N SER A 60 0.53 -10.09 -6.79
CA SER A 60 0.04 -11.46 -6.75
C SER A 60 -0.47 -11.84 -5.36
N SER A 61 0.32 -11.57 -4.30
CA SER A 61 -0.12 -11.78 -2.91
C SER A 61 -1.36 -10.96 -2.55
N LEU A 62 -1.41 -9.68 -2.97
CA LEU A 62 -2.59 -8.85 -2.78
C LEU A 62 -3.82 -9.44 -3.49
N ARG A 63 -3.67 -9.97 -4.71
CA ARG A 63 -4.75 -10.65 -5.46
C ARG A 63 -5.24 -11.89 -4.74
N GLU A 64 -4.33 -12.74 -4.28
CA GLU A 64 -4.67 -13.98 -3.58
C GLU A 64 -5.46 -13.70 -2.30
N ILE A 65 -4.96 -12.78 -1.47
CA ILE A 65 -5.63 -12.38 -0.22
C ILE A 65 -6.98 -11.73 -0.51
N ALA A 66 -7.05 -10.84 -1.51
CA ALA A 66 -8.29 -10.20 -1.93
C ALA A 66 -9.34 -11.25 -2.33
N GLN A 67 -8.95 -12.28 -3.10
CA GLN A 67 -9.84 -13.37 -3.49
C GLN A 67 -10.31 -14.18 -2.27
N LYS A 68 -9.40 -14.61 -1.40
CA LYS A 68 -9.72 -15.38 -0.17
C LYS A 68 -10.68 -14.62 0.75
N ARG A 69 -10.48 -13.30 0.89
CA ARG A 69 -11.27 -12.43 1.78
C ARG A 69 -12.53 -11.86 1.13
N ARG A 70 -12.74 -12.08 -0.18
CA ARG A 70 -13.79 -11.43 -0.99
C ARG A 70 -13.71 -9.90 -0.88
N LYS A 71 -12.49 -9.39 -1.04
CA LYS A 71 -12.12 -7.98 -0.98
C LYS A 71 -11.45 -7.55 -2.28
N THR A 72 -11.14 -6.28 -2.41
CA THR A 72 -10.36 -5.74 -3.54
C THR A 72 -8.91 -5.45 -3.13
N LEU A 73 -7.99 -5.38 -4.10
CA LEU A 73 -6.58 -5.07 -3.81
C LEU A 73 -6.41 -3.76 -3.03
N PRO A 74 -7.08 -2.64 -3.37
CA PRO A 74 -7.04 -1.42 -2.56
C PRO A 74 -7.45 -1.66 -1.10
N GLN A 75 -8.47 -2.49 -0.87
CA GLN A 75 -8.93 -2.80 0.48
C GLN A 75 -7.87 -3.55 1.28
N VAL A 76 -7.21 -4.54 0.67
CA VAL A 76 -6.12 -5.28 1.31
C VAL A 76 -4.94 -4.36 1.64
N ALA A 77 -4.51 -3.52 0.68
CA ALA A 77 -3.40 -2.59 0.88
C ALA A 77 -3.69 -1.55 1.98
N ILE A 78 -4.90 -0.99 2.02
CA ILE A 78 -5.33 -0.06 3.07
C ILE A 78 -5.44 -0.78 4.42
N ASN A 79 -5.99 -2.00 4.44
CA ASN A 79 -6.10 -2.81 5.65
C ASN A 79 -4.72 -3.15 6.24
N TRP A 80 -3.73 -3.41 5.39
CA TRP A 80 -2.34 -3.58 5.81
C TRP A 80 -1.83 -2.35 6.58
N CYS A 81 -2.03 -1.13 6.07
CA CYS A 81 -1.65 0.10 6.79
C CYS A 81 -2.35 0.21 8.17
N ILE A 82 -3.63 -0.17 8.24
CA ILE A 82 -4.41 -0.18 9.49
C ILE A 82 -3.82 -1.20 10.48
N CYS A 83 -3.56 -2.43 10.04
CA CYS A 83 -2.96 -3.49 10.86
C CYS A 83 -1.55 -3.11 11.35
N LYS A 84 -0.80 -2.34 10.58
CA LYS A 84 0.49 -1.77 11.00
C LYS A 84 0.35 -0.58 11.96
N GLY A 85 -0.86 -0.26 12.42
CA GLY A 85 -1.11 0.70 13.48
C GLY A 85 -1.16 2.16 13.04
N THR A 86 -1.34 2.42 11.75
CA THR A 86 -1.43 3.77 11.19
C THR A 86 -2.88 4.15 10.85
N VAL A 87 -3.13 5.42 10.57
CA VAL A 87 -4.37 5.92 9.95
C VAL A 87 -4.08 6.22 8.48
N PRO A 88 -4.46 5.36 7.53
CA PRO A 88 -4.19 5.62 6.12
C PRO A 88 -5.08 6.75 5.58
N ILE A 89 -4.53 7.54 4.66
CA ILE A 89 -5.24 8.60 3.92
C ILE A 89 -5.27 8.28 2.42
N PRO A 90 -6.11 7.31 1.98
CA PRO A 90 -6.16 6.93 0.57
C PRO A 90 -6.83 8.02 -0.26
N GLY A 91 -6.17 8.45 -1.34
CA GLY A 91 -6.72 9.42 -2.27
C GLY A 91 -7.79 8.80 -3.18
N VAL A 92 -8.85 9.57 -3.48
CA VAL A 92 -9.94 9.18 -4.38
C VAL A 92 -10.29 10.31 -5.34
N LYS A 93 -10.82 9.96 -6.51
CA LYS A 93 -11.35 10.90 -7.51
C LYS A 93 -12.81 10.65 -7.87
N THR A 94 -13.37 9.53 -7.43
CA THR A 94 -14.75 9.13 -7.73
C THR A 94 -15.40 8.53 -6.50
N VAL A 95 -16.74 8.58 -6.45
CA VAL A 95 -17.53 7.96 -5.37
C VAL A 95 -17.24 6.45 -5.27
N LYS A 96 -17.17 5.76 -6.41
CA LYS A 96 -16.82 4.33 -6.46
C LYS A 96 -15.48 4.02 -5.77
N GLN A 97 -14.46 4.88 -5.90
CA GLN A 97 -13.18 4.69 -5.20
C GLN A 97 -13.31 4.94 -3.70
N ALA A 98 -14.18 5.87 -3.28
CA ALA A 98 -14.46 6.07 -1.86
C ALA A 98 -15.15 4.84 -1.25
N GLU A 99 -16.18 4.31 -1.92
CA GLU A 99 -16.88 3.08 -1.52
C GLU A 99 -15.93 1.88 -1.47
N GLU A 100 -15.07 1.74 -2.48
CA GLU A 100 -14.07 0.68 -2.52
C GLU A 100 -13.10 0.79 -1.33
N ASN A 101 -12.57 1.99 -1.05
CA ASN A 101 -11.66 2.21 0.08
C ASN A 101 -12.33 1.96 1.43
N LEU A 102 -13.62 2.31 1.60
CA LEU A 102 -14.37 2.06 2.83
C LEU A 102 -14.46 0.57 3.16
N GLY A 103 -14.49 -0.31 2.15
CA GLY A 103 -14.51 -1.76 2.35
C GLY A 103 -13.24 -2.35 2.99
N ALA A 104 -12.19 -1.54 3.19
CA ALA A 104 -11.02 -1.88 3.99
C ALA A 104 -11.32 -1.94 5.50
N LEU A 105 -12.42 -1.33 5.95
CA LEU A 105 -12.85 -1.30 7.35
C LEU A 105 -13.66 -2.54 7.73
N GLY A 106 -13.79 -2.80 9.04
CA GLY A 106 -14.61 -3.89 9.58
C GLY A 106 -13.98 -5.28 9.57
N TRP A 107 -12.72 -5.41 9.13
CA TRP A 107 -11.97 -6.66 9.17
C TRP A 107 -10.47 -6.39 9.36
N ARG A 108 -9.68 -7.42 9.62
CA ARG A 108 -8.22 -7.34 9.75
C ARG A 108 -7.57 -8.51 9.04
N LEU A 109 -6.43 -8.24 8.40
CA LEU A 109 -5.53 -9.28 7.91
C LEU A 109 -5.05 -10.16 9.07
N SER A 110 -4.90 -11.45 8.82
CA SER A 110 -4.25 -12.36 9.77
C SER A 110 -2.74 -12.12 9.82
N SER A 111 -2.08 -12.67 10.84
CA SER A 111 -0.62 -12.63 10.94
C SER A 111 0.05 -13.23 9.71
N ASP A 112 -0.45 -14.35 9.18
CA ASP A 112 0.10 -15.01 8.00
C ASP A 112 -0.04 -14.16 6.74
N GLU A 113 -1.18 -13.48 6.58
CA GLU A 113 -1.41 -12.58 5.45
C GLU A 113 -0.51 -11.34 5.53
N LEU A 114 -0.27 -10.82 6.74
CA LEU A 114 0.67 -9.73 6.95
C LEU A 114 2.10 -10.15 6.60
N LEU A 115 2.53 -11.33 7.05
CA LEU A 115 3.85 -11.88 6.75
C LEU A 115 4.03 -12.15 5.25
N GLN A 116 3.01 -12.69 4.58
CA GLN A 116 3.03 -12.89 3.13
C GLN A 116 3.25 -11.58 2.37
N LEU A 117 2.53 -10.51 2.76
CA LEU A 117 2.69 -9.20 2.14
C LEU A 117 4.04 -8.57 2.45
N GLU A 118 4.57 -8.75 3.65
CA GLU A 118 5.89 -8.23 4.03
C GLU A 118 7.01 -8.92 3.27
N TYR A 119 6.96 -10.25 3.16
CA TYR A 119 7.90 -11.04 2.38
C TYR A 119 7.88 -10.64 0.90
N THR A 120 6.70 -10.60 0.28
CA THR A 120 6.63 -10.22 -1.15
C THR A 120 6.95 -8.75 -1.41
N ALA A 121 6.78 -7.87 -0.42
CA ALA A 121 7.25 -6.49 -0.49
C ALA A 121 8.78 -6.39 -0.37
N SER A 122 9.45 -7.24 0.41
CA SER A 122 10.92 -7.25 0.51
C SER A 122 11.59 -7.77 -0.76
N GLU A 123 10.93 -8.67 -1.49
CA GLU A 123 11.39 -9.17 -2.80
C GLU A 123 11.26 -8.14 -3.93
N SER A 124 10.58 -7.01 -3.70
CA SER A 124 10.43 -5.97 -4.71
C SER A 124 11.71 -5.15 -4.86
N PRO A 125 12.41 -5.21 -6.02
CA PRO A 125 13.78 -4.70 -6.16
C PRO A 125 13.90 -3.17 -6.16
N GLN A 126 12.82 -2.44 -6.44
CA GLN A 126 12.83 -0.97 -6.44
C GLN A 126 12.01 -0.41 -5.28
N LYS A 127 12.68 0.30 -4.37
CA LYS A 127 12.00 1.17 -3.40
C LYS A 127 11.30 2.32 -4.13
N MET A 128 10.16 2.74 -3.57
CA MET A 128 9.49 3.95 -4.04
C MET A 128 10.42 5.15 -3.93
N ILE A 129 10.39 6.05 -4.91
CA ILE A 129 11.19 7.28 -4.88
C ILE A 129 10.81 8.07 -3.63
N GLN A 130 11.82 8.52 -2.88
CA GLN A 130 11.64 9.38 -1.72
C GLN A 130 10.85 10.62 -2.13
N ASN A 131 9.81 10.92 -1.37
CA ASN A 131 8.96 12.06 -1.69
C ASN A 131 9.80 13.35 -1.54
N ILE A 132 9.69 14.28 -2.48
CA ILE A 132 10.40 15.57 -2.41
C ILE A 132 10.05 16.39 -1.16
N PHE A 133 8.91 16.10 -0.54
CA PHE A 133 8.46 16.70 0.72
C PHE A 133 8.97 15.97 1.98
N GLN A 134 9.64 14.83 1.84
CA GLN A 134 10.31 14.20 2.97
C GLN A 134 11.62 14.93 3.23
N THR A 135 11.74 15.56 4.41
CA THR A 135 13.00 16.12 4.90
C THR A 135 14.05 15.02 4.96
N ARG A 136 15.27 15.36 4.51
CA ARG A 136 16.43 14.47 4.51
C ARG A 136 16.88 14.16 5.93
#